data_AF-A0A7W8BQ91-F1
#
_entry.id   AF-A0A7W8BQ91-F1
#
_cell.length_a   1.000
_cell.length_b   1.000
_cell.length_c   1.000
_cell.angle_alpha   90.00
_cell.angle_beta   90.00
_cell.angle_gamma   90.00
#
_symmetry.space_group_name_H-M   'P 1'
#
loop_
_entity.id
_entity.type
_entity.pdbx_description
1 polymer ?
#
loop_
_entity_poly.entity_id
_entity_poly.type
_entity_poly.pdbx_seq_one_letter_code
_entity_poly.pdbx_strand_id
1 'polypeptide(L)' 'MIQRVTVPCRFPPPGHAHASVVEAGTGLVFLAGSAPLDGDGELIGEGEPVRRAEQVAGQLVEITATAVVPEDARP' A
#
# COMPACT_ATOMS: atom_id res chain seq x y z
N MET A 1 16.66 -2.34 10.33
CA MET A 1 16.14 -1.01 9.94
C MET A 1 14.67 -1.17 9.54
N ILE A 2 13.83 -0.19 9.86
CA ILE A 2 12.42 -0.15 9.42
C ILE A 2 12.22 1.13 8.61
N GLN A 3 11.76 1.00 7.37
CA GLN A 3 11.36 2.13 6.52
C GLN A 3 9.84 2.17 6.40
N ARG A 4 9.23 3.35 6.60
CA ARG A 4 7.80 3.56 6.42
C ARG A 4 7.56 4.18 5.04
N VAL A 5 6.62 3.63 4.29
CA VAL A 5 6.29 4.07 2.93
C VAL A 5 4.85 4.57 2.88
N THR A 6 4.67 5.78 2.35
CA THR A 6 3.36 6.37 2.09
C THR A 6 3.28 6.68 0.59
N VAL A 7 2.27 6.16 -0.10
CA VAL A 7 2.09 6.33 -1.55
C VAL A 7 1.39 7.67 -1.81
N PRO A 8 2.01 8.63 -2.52
CA PRO A 8 1.47 9.99 -2.68
C PRO A 8 0.09 10.06 -3.34
N CYS A 9 -0.22 9.12 -4.23
CA CYS A 9 -1.45 9.09 -5.01
C CYS A 9 -2.64 8.46 -4.24
N ARG A 10 -2.44 8.10 -2.97
CA ARG A 10 -3.42 7.38 -2.14
C ARG A 10 -3.82 8.21 -0.94
N PHE A 11 -5.07 8.02 -0.50
CA PHE A 11 -5.54 8.64 0.73
C PHE A 11 -4.56 8.35 1.88
N PRO A 12 -4.09 9.39 2.60
CA PRO A 12 -3.07 9.23 3.62
C PRO A 12 -3.63 8.52 4.85
N PRO A 13 -3.01 7.43 5.32
CA PRO A 13 -3.50 6.68 6.47
C PRO A 13 -3.33 7.48 7.77
N PRO A 14 -4.35 7.54 8.65
CA PRO A 14 -4.25 8.27 9.91
C PRO A 14 -3.36 7.53 10.89
N GLY A 15 -2.25 8.16 11.30
CA GLY A 15 -1.34 7.63 12.34
C GLY A 15 -0.56 6.37 11.96
N HIS A 16 -0.63 5.91 10.72
CA HIS A 16 0.16 4.78 10.22
C HIS A 16 0.71 5.05 8.80
N ALA A 17 1.23 4.02 8.12
CA ALA A 17 1.82 4.12 6.77
C ALA A 17 1.24 2.99 5.91
N HIS A 18 1.23 3.16 4.58
CA HIS A 18 0.71 2.13 3.67
C HIS A 18 1.54 0.84 3.74
N ALA A 19 2.85 0.96 3.91
CA ALA A 19 3.72 -0.18 4.12
C ALA A 19 4.87 0.12 5.10
N SER A 20 5.41 -0.94 5.69
CA SER A 20 6.69 -0.92 6.41
C SER A 20 7.63 -1.98 5.83
N VAL A 21 8.81 -1.56 5.39
CA VAL A 21 9.85 -2.43 4.84
C VAL A 21 10.86 -2.76 5.92
N VAL A 22 11.16 -4.04 6.08
CA VAL A 22 12.07 -4.57 7.11
C VAL A 22 13.15 -5.42 6.48
N GLU A 23 14.39 -4.98 6.67
CA GLU A 23 15.62 -5.58 6.12
C GLU A 23 16.07 -6.86 6.84
N ALA A 24 15.17 -7.58 7.52
CA ALA A 24 15.52 -8.74 8.33
C ALA A 24 15.86 -9.98 7.47
N GLY A 25 16.94 -9.90 6.70
CA GLY A 25 17.52 -10.97 5.88
C GLY A 25 16.72 -11.40 4.66
N THR A 26 15.44 -11.00 4.55
CA THR A 26 14.52 -11.44 3.48
C THR A 26 13.72 -10.32 2.83
N GLY A 27 14.03 -9.04 3.11
CA GLY A 27 13.34 -7.90 2.47
C GLY A 27 11.82 -7.96 2.64
N LEU A 28 11.33 -7.98 3.90
CA LEU A 28 9.90 -8.13 4.17
C LEU A 28 9.15 -6.81 4.03
N VAL A 29 7.98 -6.85 3.39
CA VAL A 29 7.05 -5.72 3.31
C VAL A 29 5.77 -6.06 4.07
N PHE A 30 5.48 -5.27 5.11
CA PHE A 30 4.23 -5.35 5.86
C PHE A 30 3.27 -4.29 5.34
N LEU A 31 2.17 -4.73 4.73
CA LEU A 31 1.14 -3.85 4.18
C LEU A 31 0.09 -3.52 5.24
N ALA A 32 -0.35 -2.28 5.29
CA ALA A 32 -1.58 -1.92 5.99
C ALA A 32 -2.80 -2.51 5.25
N GLY A 33 -3.89 -2.71 5.99
CA GLY A 33 -5.16 -3.05 5.36
C GLY A 33 -5.58 -1.95 4.39
N SER A 34 -6.05 -2.34 3.19
CA SER A 34 -6.52 -1.39 2.18
C SER A 34 -8.04 -1.41 2.09
N ALA A 35 -8.61 -0.24 1.77
CA ALA A 35 -10.04 -0.05 1.60
C ALA A 35 -10.29 0.60 0.22
N PRO A 36 -11.43 0.33 -0.43
CA PRO A 36 -11.75 0.87 -1.75
C PRO A 36 -12.15 2.34 -1.65
N LEU A 37 -11.20 3.18 -1.25
CA LEU A 37 -11.35 4.61 -1.10
C LEU A 37 -10.72 5.35 -2.29
N ASP A 38 -11.26 6.51 -2.60
CA ASP A 38 -10.65 7.47 -3.53
C ASP A 38 -9.54 8.30 -2.84
N GLY A 39 -9.11 9.39 -3.50
CA GLY A 39 -8.08 10.28 -2.97
C GLY A 39 -8.53 11.16 -1.80
N ASP A 40 -9.84 11.37 -1.67
CA ASP A 40 -10.46 12.16 -0.61
C ASP A 40 -10.87 11.29 0.59
N GLY A 41 -10.83 9.96 0.44
CA GLY A 41 -11.14 8.99 1.49
C GLY A 41 -12.58 8.47 1.42
N GLU A 42 -13.29 8.72 0.32
CA GLU A 42 -14.68 8.30 0.12
C GLU A 42 -14.79 6.91 -0.50
N LEU A 43 -15.85 6.19 -0.16
CA LEU A 43 -16.06 4.83 -0.66
C LEU A 43 -16.38 4.81 -2.15
N ILE A 44 -15.60 4.06 -2.92
CA ILE A 44 -15.87 3.80 -4.34
C ILE A 44 -16.70 2.52 -4.50
N GLY A 45 -17.68 2.55 -5.41
CA GLY A 45 -18.42 1.36 -5.86
C GLY A 45 -19.42 0.82 -4.83
N GLU A 46 -20.25 1.70 -4.26
CA GLU A 46 -21.31 1.29 -3.34
C GLU A 46 -22.23 0.25 -3.99
N GLY A 47 -22.60 -0.80 -3.26
CA GLY A 47 -23.34 -1.94 -3.80
C GLY A 47 -22.54 -2.93 -4.67
N GLU A 48 -21.27 -2.66 -5.00
CA GLU A 48 -20.47 -3.49 -5.93
C GLU A 48 -19.31 -4.23 -5.23
N PRO A 49 -19.57 -5.37 -4.53
CA PRO A 49 -18.54 -6.03 -3.72
C PRO A 49 -17.37 -6.62 -4.53
N VAL A 50 -17.64 -7.20 -5.70
CA VAL A 50 -16.58 -7.79 -6.56
C VAL A 50 -15.64 -6.69 -7.07
N ARG A 51 -16.21 -5.60 -7.60
CA ARG A 51 -15.43 -4.46 -8.08
C ARG A 51 -14.61 -3.81 -6.98
N ARG A 52 -15.14 -3.73 -5.75
CA ARG A 52 -14.39 -3.27 -4.57
C ARG A 52 -13.21 -4.19 -4.23
N ALA A 53 -13.39 -5.49 -4.31
CA ALA A 53 -12.30 -6.44 -4.08
C ALA A 53 -11.19 -6.30 -5.13
N GLU A 54 -11.56 -6.15 -6.42
CA GLU A 54 -10.61 -5.89 -7.51
C GLU A 54 -9.83 -4.59 -7.27
N GLN A 55 -10.52 -3.54 -6.85
CA GLN A 55 -9.88 -2.26 -6.55
C GLN A 55 -8.91 -2.34 -5.37
N VAL A 56 -9.29 -3.03 -4.29
CA VAL A 56 -8.41 -3.29 -3.14
C VAL A 56 -7.18 -4.09 -3.55
N ALA A 57 -7.34 -5.13 -4.38
CA ALA A 57 -6.22 -5.89 -4.90
C ALA A 57 -5.27 -5.01 -5.74
N GLY A 58 -5.80 -4.16 -6.62
CA GLY A 58 -5.01 -3.22 -7.40
C GLY A 58 -4.24 -2.21 -6.54
N GLN A 59 -4.86 -1.69 -5.48
CA GLN A 59 -4.20 -0.82 -4.50
C GLN A 59 -3.02 -1.52 -3.82
N LEU A 60 -3.22 -2.76 -3.35
CA LEU A 60 -2.17 -3.53 -2.68
C LEU A 60 -0.99 -3.81 -3.62
N VAL A 61 -1.25 -4.06 -4.90
CA VAL A 61 -0.21 -4.21 -5.92
C VAL A 61 0.60 -2.91 -6.07
N GLU A 62 -0.07 -1.76 -6.18
CA GLU A 62 0.61 -0.46 -6.31
C GLU A 62 1.46 -0.12 -5.07
N ILE A 63 0.91 -0.33 -3.87
CA ILE A 63 1.64 -0.11 -2.61
C ILE A 63 2.88 -1.00 -2.55
N THR A 64 2.73 -2.28 -2.92
CA THR A 64 3.86 -3.22 -2.93
C THR A 64 4.91 -2.80 -3.93
N ALA A 65 4.52 -2.46 -5.16
CA ALA A 65 5.44 -1.99 -6.20
C ALA A 65 6.21 -0.73 -5.79
N THR A 66 5.58 0.15 -5.01
CA THR A 66 6.22 1.36 -4.47
C THR A 66 7.14 1.06 -3.29
N ALA A 67 6.79 0.08 -2.47
CA ALA A 67 7.54 -0.27 -1.25
C ALA A 67 8.74 -1.17 -1.50
N VAL A 68 8.74 -1.96 -2.58
CA VAL A 68 9.89 -2.78 -2.97
C VAL A 68 10.92 -1.91 -3.69
N VAL A 69 12.09 -1.75 -3.09
CA VAL A 69 13.28 -1.21 -3.77
C VAL A 69 14.05 -2.40 -4.35
N PRO A 70 14.41 -2.41 -5.65
CA PRO A 70 15.24 -3.47 -6.21
C PRO A 70 16.57 -3.60 -5.45
N GLU A 71 17.03 -4.83 -5.20
CA GLU A 71 18.25 -5.09 -4.43
C GLU A 71 19.50 -4.37 -5.00
N ASP A 72 19.49 -4.09 -6.31
CA ASP A 72 20.58 -3.41 -7.05
C ASP A 72 20.62 -1.87 -6.89
N ALA A 73 19.68 -1.26 -6.15
CA ALA A 73 19.65 0.19 -5.91
C ALA A 73 20.28 0.60 -4.55
N ARG A 74 20.90 -0.34 -3.83
CA ARG A 74 21.59 -0.08 -2.56
C ARG A 74 23.04 0.38 -2.85
N PRO A 75 23.49 1.55 -2.33
CA PRO A 75 24.85 2.04 -2.52
C PRO A 75 25.92 1.19 -1.81
#